data_AF-A0A6P6TV05-F1
#
_entry.id   AF-A0A6P6TV05-F1
#
_cell.length_a   1.000
_cell.length_b   1.000
_cell.length_c   1.000
_cell.angle_alpha   90.00
_cell.angle_beta   90.00
_cell.angle_gamma   90.00
#
_symmetry.space_group_name_H-M   'P 1'
#
loop_
_entity.id
_entity.type
_entity.pdbx_description
1 polymer ?
#
loop_
_entity_poly.entity_id
_entity_poly.type
_entity_poly.pdbx_seq_one_letter_code
_entity_poly.pdbx_strand_id
1 'polypeptide(L)'
;MIKKSGFEDFIDIIEELTFVLTVNLKGCADFSSVQKAMDAVPNLSPTRTLIIVDSGTYREKVTNDTANSTGGTPFSYTIAILSTNFVTYNISFQNTAPPLSPSAIGAQAVALSILDDKAAFYGCGFYEAHDALNDDSGRHYFKECFIQGSINLIFGNGRSLYKDWVINSIAKEVSI
;
A
#
# COMPACT_ATOMS: atom_id res chain seq x y z
N MET A 1 -23.49 -13.02 11.94
CA MET A 1 -22.13 -12.62 11.52
C MET A 1 -21.74 -11.43 12.41
N ILE A 2 -20.88 -11.63 13.40
CA ILE A 2 -20.52 -10.58 14.35
C ILE A 2 -19.48 -9.69 13.64
N LYS A 3 -19.78 -8.39 13.49
CA LYS A 3 -18.83 -7.40 12.96
C LYS A 3 -17.81 -7.12 14.06
N LYS A 4 -16.64 -7.76 14.00
CA LYS A 4 -15.49 -7.35 14.83
C LYS A 4 -14.98 -5.97 14.36
N SER A 5 -14.51 -5.17 15.30
CA SER A 5 -13.86 -3.89 15.00
C SER A 5 -12.42 -4.16 14.52
N GLY A 6 -11.79 -3.23 13.81
CA GLY A 6 -10.40 -3.40 13.37
C GLY A 6 -9.41 -3.57 14.53
N PHE A 7 -9.77 -3.10 15.74
CA PHE A 7 -8.99 -3.33 16.96
C PHE A 7 -9.14 -4.76 17.50
N GLU A 8 -10.32 -5.37 17.39
CA GLU A 8 -10.49 -6.77 17.79
C GLU A 8 -9.82 -7.73 16.81
N ASP A 9 -9.87 -7.41 15.51
CA ASP A 9 -9.09 -8.14 14.50
C ASP A 9 -7.58 -8.05 14.79
N PHE A 10 -7.12 -6.92 15.32
CA PHE A 10 -5.73 -6.74 15.72
C PHE A 10 -5.34 -7.55 16.97
N ILE A 11 -6.22 -7.64 17.98
CA ILE A 11 -5.98 -8.47 19.17
C ILE A 11 -5.90 -9.95 18.79
N ASP A 12 -6.86 -10.44 18.00
CA ASP A 12 -6.86 -11.83 17.52
C ASP A 12 -5.56 -12.14 16.75
N ILE A 13 -5.05 -11.18 15.96
CA ILE A 13 -3.77 -11.34 15.26
C ILE A 13 -2.63 -11.47 16.26
N ILE A 14 -2.57 -10.64 17.31
CA ILE A 14 -1.47 -10.62 18.29
C ILE A 14 -1.35 -11.93 19.06
N GLU A 15 -2.48 -12.53 19.45
CA GLU A 15 -2.49 -13.75 20.26
C GLU A 15 -1.91 -14.97 19.53
N GLU A 16 -1.82 -14.94 18.20
CA GLU A 16 -1.25 -16.01 17.36
C GLU A 16 0.16 -15.68 16.81
N LEU A 17 0.77 -14.55 17.22
CA LEU A 17 2.08 -14.16 16.71
C LEU A 17 3.20 -14.99 17.34
N THR A 18 4.00 -15.60 16.47
CA THR A 18 5.23 -16.28 16.89
C THR A 18 6.48 -15.48 16.52
N PHE A 19 6.34 -14.41 15.73
CA PHE A 19 7.48 -13.64 15.22
C PHE A 19 7.11 -12.16 15.06
N VAL A 20 7.87 -11.29 15.73
CA VAL A 20 7.69 -9.83 15.69
C VAL A 20 9.02 -9.21 15.26
N LEU A 21 8.96 -8.34 14.26
CA LEU A 21 10.09 -7.54 13.78
C LEU A 21 9.77 -6.06 13.97
N THR A 22 10.77 -5.28 14.37
CA THR A 22 10.63 -3.83 14.54
C THR A 22 11.44 -3.07 13.50
N VAL A 23 10.91 -1.94 13.04
CA VAL A 23 11.57 -1.07 12.06
C VAL A 23 11.61 0.36 12.59
N ASN A 24 12.80 0.96 12.67
CA ASN A 24 12.94 2.38 12.95
C ASN A 24 14.18 3.01 12.31
N LEU A 25 14.08 4.31 12.00
CA LEU A 25 15.19 5.05 11.39
C LEU A 25 16.29 5.46 12.39
N LYS A 26 16.06 5.28 13.69
CA LYS A 26 16.91 5.80 14.78
C LYS A 26 17.88 4.76 15.37
N GLY A 27 17.81 3.51 14.91
CA GLY A 27 18.74 2.43 15.27
C GLY A 27 18.41 1.65 16.55
N CYS A 28 17.20 1.77 17.10
CA CYS A 28 16.79 0.98 18.30
C CYS A 28 15.93 -0.24 17.97
N ALA A 29 15.60 -0.42 16.69
CA ALA A 29 14.77 -1.51 16.19
C ALA A 29 15.64 -2.58 15.50
N ASP A 30 15.04 -3.72 15.16
CA ASP A 30 15.72 -4.82 14.45
C ASP A 30 16.22 -4.36 13.07
N PHE A 31 15.46 -3.51 12.39
CA PHE A 31 15.79 -2.99 11.06
C PHE A 31 15.63 -1.47 10.98
N SER A 32 16.37 -0.87 10.05
CA SER A 32 16.20 0.54 9.66
C SER A 32 15.53 0.72 8.29
N SER A 33 15.06 -0.37 7.69
CA SER A 33 14.34 -0.40 6.42
C SER A 33 13.20 -1.42 6.50
N VAL A 34 12.06 -1.04 5.94
CA VAL A 34 10.86 -1.88 5.81
C VAL A 34 11.16 -3.08 4.92
N GLN A 35 11.83 -2.89 3.77
CA GLN A 35 12.19 -3.99 2.88
C GLN A 35 13.08 -5.03 3.59
N LYS A 36 14.07 -4.60 4.37
CA LYS A 36 14.93 -5.54 5.12
C LYS A 36 14.15 -6.36 6.15
N ALA A 37 13.14 -5.76 6.79
CA ALA A 37 12.28 -6.49 7.70
C ALA A 37 11.41 -7.50 6.95
N MET A 38 10.88 -7.13 5.77
CA MET A 38 10.14 -8.05 4.89
C MET A 38 11.02 -9.22 4.43
N ASP A 39 12.28 -8.96 4.05
CA ASP A 39 13.23 -9.98 3.61
C ASP A 39 13.60 -10.98 4.72
N ALA A 40 13.44 -10.59 5.98
CA ALA A 40 13.67 -11.45 7.14
C ALA A 40 12.46 -12.31 7.52
N VAL A 41 11.30 -12.10 6.88
CA VAL A 41 10.11 -12.92 7.11
C VAL A 41 10.35 -14.33 6.56
N PRO A 42 10.14 -15.40 7.36
CA PRO A 42 10.30 -16.76 6.88
C PRO A 42 9.32 -17.10 5.76
N ASN A 43 9.84 -17.69 4.68
CA ASN A 43 9.01 -18.18 3.58
C ASN A 43 8.05 -19.28 4.07
N LEU A 44 6.79 -19.21 3.62
CA LEU A 44 5.76 -20.21 3.89
C LEU A 44 5.53 -20.48 5.39
N SER A 45 5.68 -19.45 6.22
CA SER A 45 5.38 -19.55 7.65
C SER A 45 3.90 -19.96 7.88
N PRO A 46 3.62 -20.94 8.76
CA PRO A 46 2.25 -21.30 9.11
C PRO A 46 1.57 -20.26 10.02
N THR A 47 2.35 -19.34 10.59
CA THR A 47 1.89 -18.27 11.48
C THR A 47 2.20 -16.90 10.91
N ARG A 48 1.46 -15.88 11.36
CA ARG A 48 1.69 -14.49 10.95
C ARG A 48 2.97 -13.95 11.59
N THR A 49 3.73 -13.19 10.78
CA THR A 49 4.77 -12.29 11.29
C THR A 49 4.18 -10.88 11.41
N LEU A 50 4.38 -10.25 12.57
CA LEU A 50 4.04 -8.83 12.75
C LEU A 50 5.28 -7.98 12.52
N ILE A 51 5.16 -6.98 11.65
CA ILE A 51 6.19 -5.95 11.48
C ILE A 51 5.65 -4.64 12.07
N ILE A 52 6.32 -4.14 13.11
CA ILE A 52 6.00 -2.86 13.74
C ILE A 52 6.91 -1.80 13.15
N VAL A 53 6.33 -0.83 12.47
CA VAL A 53 7.06 0.29 11.86
C VAL A 53 6.85 1.54 12.70
N ASP A 54 7.92 2.04 13.32
CA ASP A 54 7.87 3.29 14.07
C ASP A 54 7.53 4.46 13.14
N SER A 55 6.89 5.49 13.70
CA SER A 55 6.51 6.69 12.95
C SER A 55 7.71 7.30 12.22
N GLY A 56 7.57 7.55 10.92
CA GLY A 56 8.60 8.18 10.10
C GLY A 56 8.28 8.12 8.61
N THR A 57 9.12 8.76 7.81
CA THR A 57 9.07 8.65 6.34
C THR A 57 10.17 7.71 5.87
N TYR A 58 9.78 6.51 5.43
CA TYR A 58 10.68 5.50 4.90
C TYR A 58 10.74 5.66 3.38
N ARG A 59 11.84 6.23 2.88
CA ARG A 59 12.06 6.40 1.44
C ARG A 59 12.80 5.17 0.92
N GLU A 60 12.03 4.23 0.39
CA GLU A 60 12.51 2.95 -0.13
C GLU A 60 11.98 2.78 -1.56
N LYS A 61 12.84 2.27 -2.45
CA LYS A 61 12.73 2.37 -3.92
C LYS A 61 12.81 3.82 -4.41
N VAL A 62 13.89 4.15 -5.13
CA VAL A 62 14.27 5.52 -5.54
C VAL A 62 14.52 5.60 -7.06
N THR A 63 14.19 4.55 -7.80
CA THR A 63 14.38 4.47 -9.25
C THR A 63 13.13 3.93 -9.91
N ASN A 64 12.83 4.45 -11.11
CA ASN A 64 11.73 4.03 -11.96
C ASN A 64 10.35 4.29 -11.32
N ASP A 65 10.01 5.56 -11.13
CA ASP A 65 8.81 5.99 -10.40
C ASP A 65 7.59 6.19 -11.31
N THR A 66 7.77 6.24 -12.64
CA THR A 66 6.69 6.45 -13.62
C THR A 66 6.65 5.35 -14.66
N ALA A 67 5.48 5.12 -15.27
CA ALA A 67 5.27 4.15 -16.34
C ALA A 67 6.28 4.29 -17.48
N ASN A 68 6.68 5.52 -17.82
CA ASN A 68 7.68 5.77 -18.85
C ASN A 68 9.07 5.23 -18.47
N SER A 69 9.46 5.37 -17.20
CA SER A 69 10.75 4.89 -16.70
C SER A 69 10.77 3.38 -16.40
N THR A 70 9.60 2.79 -16.15
CA THR A 70 9.46 1.40 -15.70
C THR A 70 9.09 0.43 -16.82
N GLY A 71 8.73 0.94 -18.00
CA GLY A 71 8.21 0.13 -19.11
C GLY A 71 6.71 -0.21 -18.98
N GLY A 72 5.97 0.52 -18.15
CA GLY A 72 4.51 0.39 -18.03
C GLY A 72 3.97 0.69 -16.63
N THR A 73 2.70 1.11 -16.55
CA THR A 73 2.01 1.42 -15.29
C THR A 73 2.10 0.32 -14.23
N PRO A 74 1.91 -0.98 -14.55
CA PRO A 74 1.98 -2.02 -13.53
C PRO A 74 3.35 -2.18 -12.86
N PHE A 75 4.40 -1.57 -13.42
CA PHE A 75 5.77 -1.64 -12.92
C PHE A 75 6.20 -0.37 -12.16
N SER A 76 5.37 0.70 -12.13
CA SER A 76 5.69 1.98 -11.47
C SER A 76 5.29 2.06 -10.01
N TYR A 77 5.03 0.92 -9.36
CA TYR A 77 4.69 0.87 -7.95
C TYR A 77 5.87 1.27 -7.05
N THR A 78 5.61 2.04 -5.98
CA THR A 78 6.57 2.14 -4.86
C THR A 78 6.62 0.83 -4.10
N ILE A 79 5.45 0.25 -3.77
CA ILE A 79 5.34 -1.02 -3.05
C ILE A 79 4.48 -1.99 -3.85
N ALA A 80 4.91 -3.25 -3.94
CA ALA A 80 4.08 -4.35 -4.43
C ALA A 80 3.85 -5.38 -3.33
N ILE A 81 2.60 -5.80 -3.16
CA ILE A 81 2.20 -6.88 -2.28
C ILE A 81 2.00 -8.13 -3.13
N LEU A 82 2.88 -9.11 -2.94
CA LEU A 82 2.85 -10.42 -3.59
C LEU A 82 2.66 -11.54 -2.56
N SER A 83 1.81 -11.31 -1.55
CA SER A 83 1.63 -12.23 -0.43
C SER A 83 0.16 -12.36 -0.03
N THR A 84 -0.31 -13.61 0.01
CA THR A 84 -1.67 -13.94 0.40
C THR A 84 -1.89 -13.69 1.90
N ASN A 85 -3.06 -13.13 2.28
CA ASN A 85 -3.40 -12.76 3.67
C ASN A 85 -2.57 -11.60 4.26
N PHE A 86 -2.04 -10.73 3.42
CA PHE A 86 -1.37 -9.51 3.88
C PHE A 86 -2.35 -8.60 4.63
N VAL A 87 -1.95 -8.06 5.78
CA VAL A 87 -2.75 -7.10 6.54
C VAL A 87 -1.88 -5.93 6.96
N THR A 88 -2.39 -4.71 6.81
CA THR A 88 -1.71 -3.50 7.24
C THR A 88 -2.66 -2.54 7.96
N TYR A 89 -2.11 -1.82 8.93
CA TYR A 89 -2.81 -0.87 9.78
C TYR A 89 -2.04 0.44 9.81
N ASN A 90 -2.72 1.56 9.62
CA ASN A 90 -2.19 2.91 9.87
C ASN A 90 -0.88 3.25 9.11
N ILE A 91 -0.66 2.65 7.94
CA ILE A 91 0.45 2.98 7.03
C ILE A 91 -0.07 3.80 5.85
N SER A 92 0.73 4.80 5.46
CA SER A 92 0.50 5.58 4.25
C SER A 92 1.46 5.18 3.13
N PHE A 93 0.93 4.97 1.94
CA PHE A 93 1.66 4.63 0.72
C PHE A 93 1.73 5.84 -0.20
N GLN A 94 2.92 6.13 -0.72
CA GLN A 94 3.17 7.27 -1.60
C GLN A 94 4.38 7.01 -2.50
N ASN A 95 4.16 7.26 -3.79
CA ASN A 95 5.10 7.56 -4.85
C ASN A 95 5.20 9.08 -4.96
N THR A 96 6.42 9.57 -5.11
CA THR A 96 6.73 11.00 -5.11
C THR A 96 7.02 11.54 -6.51
N ALA A 97 6.66 10.79 -7.56
CA ALA A 97 6.78 11.25 -8.93
C ALA A 97 6.07 12.60 -9.10
N PRO A 98 6.69 13.57 -9.79
CA PRO A 98 6.09 14.88 -9.96
C PRO A 98 4.81 14.75 -10.81
N PRO A 99 3.73 15.49 -10.46
CA PRO A 99 2.55 15.56 -11.31
C PRO A 99 2.94 16.16 -12.67
N LEU A 100 2.80 15.37 -13.74
CA LEU A 100 2.97 15.84 -15.10
C LEU A 100 1.62 16.38 -15.63
N SER A 101 1.65 17.10 -16.75
CA SER A 101 0.41 17.58 -17.38
C SER A 101 -0.55 16.41 -17.66
N PRO A 102 -1.88 16.60 -17.62
CA PRO A 102 -2.84 15.54 -17.94
C PRO A 102 -2.63 14.87 -19.31
N SER A 103 -1.98 15.57 -20.24
CA SER A 103 -1.61 15.08 -21.58
C SER A 103 -0.26 14.35 -21.64
N ALA A 104 0.48 14.24 -20.53
CA ALA A 104 1.79 13.61 -20.50
C ALA A 104 1.65 12.09 -20.64
N ILE A 105 2.32 11.54 -21.64
CA ILE A 105 2.37 10.10 -21.88
C ILE A 105 3.29 9.46 -20.84
N GLY A 106 2.83 8.39 -20.19
CA GLY A 106 3.65 7.61 -19.26
C GLY A 106 3.83 8.24 -17.86
N ALA A 107 2.98 9.19 -17.48
CA ALA A 107 3.02 9.89 -16.20
C ALA A 107 2.48 9.09 -15.01
N GLN A 108 1.92 7.91 -15.25
CA GLN A 108 1.33 7.06 -14.22
C GLN A 108 2.38 6.61 -13.19
N ALA A 109 2.09 6.80 -11.90
CA ALA A 109 3.01 6.56 -10.81
C ALA A 109 2.26 5.89 -9.65
N VAL A 110 2.44 4.58 -9.50
CA VAL A 110 1.62 3.79 -8.57
C VAL A 110 2.21 3.88 -7.17
N ALA A 111 1.40 4.19 -6.15
CA ALA A 111 1.83 4.10 -4.75
C ALA A 111 1.93 2.65 -4.30
N LEU A 112 0.88 1.88 -4.59
CA LEU A 112 0.75 0.50 -4.16
C LEU A 112 0.14 -0.38 -5.27
N SER A 113 0.78 -1.53 -5.50
CA SER A 113 0.21 -2.64 -6.28
C SER A 113 -0.13 -3.81 -5.36
N ILE A 114 -1.33 -4.36 -5.49
CA ILE A 114 -1.76 -5.58 -4.79
C ILE A 114 -1.96 -6.66 -5.85
N LEU A 115 -1.10 -7.68 -5.81
CA LEU A 115 -0.97 -8.69 -6.86
C LEU A 115 -1.34 -10.10 -6.39
N ASP A 116 -1.91 -10.24 -5.19
CA ASP A 116 -2.25 -11.53 -4.58
C ASP A 116 -3.47 -11.43 -3.65
N ASP A 117 -4.09 -12.56 -3.31
CA ASP A 117 -5.41 -12.67 -2.70
C ASP A 117 -5.45 -12.38 -1.18
N LYS A 118 -6.63 -11.96 -0.68
CA LYS A 118 -6.92 -11.76 0.75
C LYS A 118 -6.11 -10.67 1.46
N ALA A 119 -5.77 -9.59 0.76
CA ALA A 119 -5.18 -8.41 1.40
C ALA A 119 -6.22 -7.56 2.16
N ALA A 120 -5.86 -7.03 3.34
CA ALA A 120 -6.71 -6.14 4.11
C ALA A 120 -5.97 -4.88 4.61
N PHE A 121 -6.65 -3.74 4.55
CA PHE A 121 -6.10 -2.42 4.88
C PHE A 121 -7.04 -1.69 5.84
N TYR A 122 -6.50 -1.16 6.93
CA TYR A 122 -7.26 -0.49 7.98
C TYR A 122 -6.60 0.86 8.33
N GLY A 123 -7.33 1.97 8.17
CA GLY A 123 -6.79 3.29 8.51
C GLY A 123 -5.62 3.72 7.61
N CYS A 124 -5.50 3.15 6.41
CA CYS A 124 -4.38 3.41 5.50
C CYS A 124 -4.62 4.62 4.61
N GLY A 125 -3.53 5.31 4.27
CA GLY A 125 -3.53 6.42 3.31
C GLY A 125 -2.86 6.03 1.99
N PHE A 126 -3.40 6.52 0.87
CA PHE A 126 -2.84 6.32 -0.46
C PHE A 126 -2.74 7.68 -1.16
N TYR A 127 -1.54 8.14 -1.49
CA TYR A 127 -1.30 9.51 -1.96
C TYR A 127 -0.55 9.52 -3.27
N GLU A 128 -1.15 10.09 -4.33
CA GLU A 128 -0.49 10.22 -5.65
C GLU A 128 -0.91 11.41 -6.48
N ALA A 129 -0.20 11.61 -7.59
CA ALA A 129 -0.66 12.41 -8.73
C ALA A 129 -1.54 11.60 -9.72
N HIS A 130 -1.08 10.45 -10.24
CA HIS A 130 -1.77 9.64 -11.28
C HIS A 130 -1.63 8.14 -10.99
N ASP A 131 -2.75 7.39 -10.97
CA ASP A 131 -2.80 5.93 -10.81
C ASP A 131 -2.39 5.41 -9.41
N ALA A 132 -3.04 5.90 -8.36
CA ALA A 132 -2.61 5.68 -6.97
C ALA A 132 -2.55 4.21 -6.49
N LEU A 133 -3.57 3.44 -6.81
CA LEU A 133 -3.71 2.06 -6.35
C LEU A 133 -3.99 1.12 -7.52
N ASN A 134 -3.05 0.20 -7.75
CA ASN A 134 -3.26 -0.95 -8.63
C ASN A 134 -3.82 -2.12 -7.80
N ASP A 135 -5.14 -2.20 -7.75
CA ASP A 135 -5.93 -3.30 -7.19
C ASP A 135 -6.06 -4.43 -8.24
N ASP A 136 -4.96 -5.12 -8.52
CA ASP A 136 -4.82 -5.95 -9.73
C ASP A 136 -5.66 -7.23 -9.70
N SER A 137 -5.45 -8.10 -8.72
CA SER A 137 -6.12 -9.41 -8.69
C SER A 137 -6.21 -9.98 -7.27
N GLY A 138 -7.32 -10.67 -6.98
CA GLY A 138 -7.61 -11.22 -5.65
C GLY A 138 -8.82 -10.57 -4.99
N ARG A 139 -9.06 -10.88 -3.72
CA ARG A 139 -10.11 -10.32 -2.88
C ARG A 139 -9.49 -9.40 -1.84
N HIS A 140 -9.81 -8.12 -1.88
CA HIS A 140 -9.23 -7.16 -0.95
C HIS A 140 -10.30 -6.45 -0.13
N TYR A 141 -9.92 -6.03 1.07
CA TYR A 141 -10.79 -5.29 1.96
C TYR A 141 -10.10 -4.04 2.47
N PHE A 142 -10.79 -2.91 2.39
CA PHE A 142 -10.28 -1.63 2.86
C PHE A 142 -11.31 -0.99 3.76
N LYS A 143 -10.89 -0.60 4.96
CA LYS A 143 -11.76 -0.02 5.98
C LYS A 143 -11.14 1.25 6.53
N GLU A 144 -11.92 2.32 6.56
CA GLU A 144 -11.49 3.62 7.13
C GLU A 144 -10.22 4.16 6.46
N CYS A 145 -10.06 3.89 5.17
CA CYS A 145 -8.91 4.34 4.38
C CYS A 145 -9.16 5.73 3.77
N PHE A 146 -8.09 6.32 3.25
CA PHE A 146 -8.10 7.60 2.54
C PHE A 146 -7.28 7.49 1.25
N ILE A 147 -7.78 8.03 0.14
CA ILE A 147 -7.03 8.12 -1.12
C ILE A 147 -7.10 9.52 -1.72
N GLN A 148 -5.97 10.01 -2.22
CA GLN A 148 -5.88 11.31 -2.88
C GLN A 148 -5.06 11.24 -4.16
N GLY A 149 -5.55 11.92 -5.22
CA GLY A 149 -4.84 12.11 -6.48
C GLY A 149 -5.74 12.64 -7.59
N SER A 150 -5.29 12.60 -8.85
CA SER A 150 -6.01 13.23 -9.97
C SER A 150 -6.72 12.27 -10.91
N ILE A 151 -6.00 11.35 -11.57
CA ILE A 151 -6.53 10.47 -12.63
C ILE A 151 -6.41 9.00 -12.20
N ASN A 152 -7.45 8.21 -12.50
CA ASN A 152 -7.53 6.75 -12.28
C ASN A 152 -6.98 6.28 -10.92
N LEU A 153 -7.47 6.89 -9.84
CA LEU A 153 -7.02 6.65 -8.46
C LEU A 153 -6.96 5.16 -8.09
N ILE A 154 -7.92 4.37 -8.57
CA ILE A 154 -8.03 2.93 -8.31
C ILE A 154 -8.27 2.26 -9.66
N PHE A 155 -7.44 1.26 -9.99
CA PHE A 155 -7.57 0.47 -11.21
C PHE A 155 -7.15 -0.98 -10.97
N GLY A 156 -7.43 -1.87 -11.92
CA GLY A 156 -7.13 -3.31 -11.83
C GLY A 156 -8.39 -4.18 -11.89
N ASN A 157 -8.25 -5.47 -11.60
CA ASN A 157 -9.30 -6.50 -11.69
C ASN A 157 -9.63 -7.14 -10.33
N GLY A 158 -9.20 -6.52 -9.22
CA GLY A 158 -9.48 -6.97 -7.86
C GLY A 158 -10.97 -7.03 -7.54
N ARG A 159 -11.34 -7.99 -6.69
CA ARG A 159 -12.70 -8.15 -6.14
C ARG A 159 -12.74 -7.54 -4.75
N SER A 160 -12.83 -6.21 -4.72
CA SER A 160 -12.57 -5.45 -3.50
C SER A 160 -13.83 -4.89 -2.85
N LEU A 161 -13.82 -4.82 -1.52
CA LEU A 161 -14.81 -4.08 -0.74
C LEU A 161 -14.14 -2.88 -0.08
N TYR A 162 -14.67 -1.71 -0.42
CA TYR A 162 -14.23 -0.41 0.08
C TYR A 162 -15.26 0.12 1.08
N LYS A 163 -14.93 0.11 2.38
CA LYS A 163 -15.86 0.45 3.46
C LYS A 163 -15.35 1.67 4.22
N ASP A 164 -16.23 2.65 4.44
CA ASP A 164 -15.91 3.88 5.19
C ASP A 164 -14.67 4.61 4.60
N TRP A 165 -14.49 4.56 3.28
CA TRP A 165 -13.34 5.14 2.59
C TRP A 165 -13.67 6.55 2.06
N VAL A 166 -12.78 7.50 2.33
CA VAL A 166 -12.75 8.82 1.71
C VAL A 166 -11.89 8.87 0.44
N ILE A 167 -12.49 9.29 -0.68
CA ILE A 167 -11.81 9.57 -1.95
C ILE A 167 -11.72 11.08 -2.16
N ASN A 168 -10.50 11.62 -2.28
CA ASN A 168 -10.24 13.05 -2.49
C ASN A 168 -9.58 13.29 -3.87
N SER A 169 -10.36 13.77 -4.85
CA SER A 169 -9.82 14.15 -6.15
C SER A 169 -9.20 15.55 -6.12
N ILE A 170 -7.97 15.67 -6.63
CA ILE A 170 -7.26 16.95 -6.82
C ILE A 170 -7.06 17.30 -8.29
N ALA A 171 -7.82 16.64 -9.19
CA ALA A 171 -7.80 16.95 -10.61
C ALA A 171 -8.21 18.42 -10.86
N LYS A 172 -7.48 19.10 -11.75
CA LYS A 172 -7.80 20.45 -12.19
C LYS A 172 -8.64 20.38 -13.47
N GLU A 173 -9.64 21.23 -13.59
CA GLU A 173 -10.36 21.41 -14.85
C GLU A 173 -9.39 21.78 -15.97
N VAL A 174 -9.49 21.06 -17.08
CA VAL A 174 -8.86 21.45 -18.33
C VAL A 174 -9.94 22.18 -19.12
N SER A 175 -9.81 23.50 -19.24
CA SER A 175 -10.70 24.30 -20.09
C SER A 175 -10.57 23.81 -21.55
N ILE A 176 -11.69 23.34 -22.12
CA ILE A 176 -11.82 22.96 -23.53
C ILE A 176 -12.16 24.16 -24.41
#